data_AF-A0A2W2DXG0-F1
#
_entry.id   AF-A0A2W2DXG0-F1
#
_cell.length_a   1.000
_cell.length_b   1.000
_cell.length_c   1.000
_cell.angle_alpha   90.00
_cell.angle_beta   90.00
_cell.angle_gamma   90.00
#
_symmetry.space_group_name_H-M   'P 1'
#
loop_
_entity.id
_entity.type
_entity.pdbx_description
1 polymer ?
#
loop_
_entity_poly.entity_id
_entity_poly.type
_entity_poly.pdbx_seq_one_letter_code
_entity_poly.pdbx_strand_id
1 'polypeptide(L)'
;METAEQLGLEDEPRTWWFTFPQGSAYAGRYAVTHGVYDAARAEVTRHFGPTFAGQFASSEEAGVAHAGMLRLRRDQWPAPVDQQTAVPAGEDNVFVNPGGLVQSLATGEWRRPGDADTALMSAIDPAAPPAEAAGDAGGYRLTEAGEQALTAGDEPATPAVDEQAGPHRMAAGWKGEPGECGAECACGVTYDGFDSLGAASELLDRHIAIANQSALPPVPAGELRTGMFVATGDMDAPGMEVRHVELAEDGHWVGVVYAGPSYSEYRVNELLFLVDAEAVEQAAARAKARAHRAQQIECLRQLAQLAEQDEFFPLPRYTLRIGGGLDSPEAVRRFAAVLDVEAVEQDYGLRATWRYGGDELNPPVEVEVSAAHPRSAGAKSTPVPVPVSSPPAPPATEPPPAPAVPAAEPATTPDPARRCCWCGATSGLAMLPHGPDDPVAWACADATCPQVGAR
;
A
#
# COMPACT_ATOMS: atom_id res chain seq x y z
N MET A 1 4.52 -10.27 33.07
CA MET A 1 3.41 -10.20 32.11
C MET A 1 2.21 -10.81 32.80
N GLU A 2 1.28 -9.97 33.24
CA GLU A 2 -0.02 -10.44 33.73
C GLU A 2 -0.78 -11.01 32.52
N THR A 3 -1.44 -12.16 32.69
CA THR A 3 -2.22 -12.78 31.60
C THR A 3 -3.55 -12.05 31.43
N ALA A 4 -4.19 -12.16 30.26
CA ALA A 4 -5.51 -11.55 30.02
C ALA A 4 -6.57 -11.97 31.08
N GLU A 5 -6.44 -13.18 31.63
CA GLU A 5 -7.18 -13.70 32.80
C GLU A 5 -7.12 -12.76 34.02
N GLN A 6 -5.99 -12.09 34.25
CA GLN A 6 -5.79 -11.24 35.44
C GLN A 6 -6.37 -9.83 35.29
N LEU A 7 -6.73 -9.40 34.08
CA LEU A 7 -7.22 -8.05 33.81
C LEU A 7 -8.76 -7.95 33.72
N GLY A 8 -9.49 -9.07 33.86
CA GLY A 8 -10.96 -9.07 33.78
C GLY A 8 -11.50 -8.71 32.39
N LEU A 9 -10.69 -8.92 31.35
CA LEU A 9 -10.99 -8.55 29.95
C LEU A 9 -11.67 -9.68 29.15
N GLU A 10 -12.04 -10.78 29.81
CA GLU A 10 -12.50 -12.01 29.16
C GLU A 10 -13.86 -11.85 28.47
N ASP A 11 -14.71 -10.97 29.01
CA ASP A 11 -16.10 -10.78 28.57
C ASP A 11 -16.26 -9.73 27.47
N GLU A 12 -15.22 -8.95 27.14
CA GLU A 12 -15.30 -7.93 26.10
C GLU A 12 -14.90 -8.48 24.72
N PRO A 13 -15.78 -8.37 23.71
CA PRO A 13 -15.45 -8.81 22.36
C PRO A 13 -14.30 -7.98 21.79
N ARG A 14 -13.25 -8.66 21.34
CA ARG A 14 -12.07 -8.03 20.74
C ARG A 14 -11.41 -8.96 19.73
N THR A 15 -10.43 -8.43 19.01
CA THR A 15 -9.56 -9.22 18.14
C THR A 15 -8.58 -10.03 19.01
N TRP A 16 -8.37 -11.29 18.65
CA TRP A 16 -7.45 -12.22 19.31
C TRP A 16 -6.47 -12.80 18.30
N TRP A 17 -5.20 -12.88 18.70
CA TRP A 17 -4.09 -13.39 17.89
C TRP A 17 -3.65 -14.74 18.42
N PHE A 18 -3.58 -15.76 17.56
CA PHE A 18 -3.21 -17.12 17.91
C PHE A 18 -1.93 -17.51 17.17
N THR A 19 -0.88 -17.91 17.89
CA THR A 19 0.38 -18.37 17.30
C THR A 19 0.52 -19.89 17.43
N PHE A 20 1.36 -20.52 16.62
CA PHE A 20 1.52 -21.98 16.59
C PHE A 20 2.93 -22.40 17.05
N PRO A 21 3.06 -23.54 17.75
CA PRO A 21 4.35 -24.00 18.26
C PRO A 21 5.29 -24.38 17.10
N GLN A 22 6.60 -24.23 17.37
CA GLN A 22 7.63 -24.72 16.44
C GLN A 22 7.45 -26.24 16.21
N GLY A 23 7.59 -26.66 14.95
CA GLY A 23 7.39 -28.06 14.55
C GLY A 23 5.95 -28.44 14.18
N SER A 24 4.97 -27.55 14.36
CA SER A 24 3.63 -27.71 13.74
C SER A 24 3.66 -27.37 12.25
N ALA A 25 2.67 -27.83 11.47
CA ALA A 25 2.51 -27.43 10.07
C ALA A 25 2.26 -25.93 9.88
N TYR A 26 1.93 -25.22 10.96
CA TYR A 26 1.64 -23.79 10.97
C TYR A 26 2.72 -22.97 11.69
N ALA A 27 3.89 -23.54 11.95
CA ALA A 27 5.01 -22.83 12.58
C ALA A 27 5.39 -21.57 11.79
N GLY A 28 5.66 -20.47 12.49
CA GLY A 28 5.95 -19.16 11.88
C GLY A 28 4.72 -18.45 11.30
N ARG A 29 3.51 -18.95 11.59
CA ARG A 29 2.25 -18.34 11.18
C ARG A 29 1.38 -17.99 12.38
N TYR A 30 0.37 -17.16 12.15
CA TYR A 30 -0.62 -16.80 13.15
C TYR A 30 -2.03 -16.74 12.54
N ALA A 31 -3.04 -17.02 13.36
CA ALA A 31 -4.45 -16.86 13.03
C ALA A 31 -5.04 -15.68 13.83
N VAL A 32 -6.06 -15.01 13.25
CA VAL A 32 -6.76 -13.89 13.90
C VAL A 32 -8.26 -14.14 13.83
N THR A 33 -8.95 -13.95 14.95
CA THR A 33 -10.42 -13.93 14.99
C THR A 33 -10.93 -12.86 15.97
N HIS A 34 -12.22 -12.53 15.91
CA HIS A 34 -12.86 -11.53 16.76
C HIS A 34 -13.95 -12.18 17.61
N GLY A 35 -13.96 -11.90 18.91
CA GLY A 35 -14.96 -12.41 19.84
C GLY A 35 -14.55 -12.23 21.29
N VAL A 36 -15.37 -12.74 22.21
CA VAL A 36 -14.95 -12.93 23.61
C VAL A 36 -13.88 -14.01 23.69
N TYR A 37 -13.09 -14.02 24.77
CA TYR A 37 -11.90 -14.88 24.90
C TYR A 37 -12.20 -16.35 24.57
N ASP A 38 -13.25 -16.90 25.19
CA ASP A 38 -13.66 -18.30 25.01
C ASP A 38 -14.23 -18.59 23.61
N ALA A 39 -14.97 -17.65 23.03
CA ALA A 39 -15.55 -17.83 21.70
C ALA A 39 -14.46 -17.87 20.62
N ALA A 40 -13.50 -16.94 20.70
CA ALA A 40 -12.34 -16.91 19.81
C ALA A 40 -11.50 -18.18 19.95
N ARG A 41 -11.27 -18.64 21.19
CA ARG A 41 -10.53 -19.87 21.49
C ARG A 41 -11.25 -21.10 20.95
N ALA A 42 -12.56 -21.22 21.17
CA ALA A 42 -13.36 -22.34 20.69
C ALA A 42 -13.35 -22.41 19.15
N GLU A 43 -13.39 -21.27 18.48
CA GLU A 43 -13.34 -21.20 17.03
C GLU A 43 -11.99 -21.65 16.47
N VAL A 44 -10.86 -21.14 17.00
CA VAL A 44 -9.53 -21.59 16.55
C VAL A 44 -9.31 -23.06 16.89
N THR A 45 -9.77 -23.52 18.06
CA THR A 45 -9.70 -24.94 18.45
C THR A 45 -10.48 -25.83 17.49
N ARG A 46 -11.62 -25.36 16.98
CA ARG A 46 -12.42 -26.11 16.00
C ARG A 46 -11.63 -26.38 14.71
N HIS A 47 -10.77 -25.48 14.27
CA HIS A 47 -10.01 -25.64 13.02
C HIS A 47 -8.64 -26.29 13.26
N PHE A 48 -7.89 -25.80 14.24
CA PHE A 48 -6.49 -26.17 14.44
C PHE A 48 -6.26 -27.17 15.58
N GLY A 49 -7.32 -27.59 16.28
CA GLY A 49 -7.23 -28.38 17.50
C GLY A 49 -6.72 -27.56 18.70
N PRO A 50 -6.49 -28.21 19.86
CA PRO A 50 -6.03 -27.52 21.07
C PRO A 50 -4.54 -27.10 21.01
N THR A 51 -3.86 -27.31 19.89
CA THR A 51 -2.40 -27.15 19.74
C THR A 51 -2.04 -25.80 19.12
N PHE A 52 -2.15 -24.74 19.92
CA PHE A 52 -1.58 -23.42 19.62
C PHE A 52 -0.64 -23.01 20.76
N ALA A 53 0.35 -22.16 20.45
CA ALA A 53 1.38 -21.75 21.39
C ALA A 53 0.87 -20.67 22.37
N GLY A 54 -0.05 -19.82 21.92
CA GLY A 54 -0.65 -18.80 22.76
C GLY A 54 -1.81 -18.09 22.08
N GLN A 55 -2.62 -17.41 22.90
CA GLN A 55 -3.70 -16.52 22.52
C GLN A 55 -3.39 -15.15 23.16
N PHE A 56 -3.34 -14.10 22.35
CA PHE A 56 -2.87 -12.78 22.76
C PHE A 56 -3.91 -11.71 22.42
N ALA A 57 -3.95 -10.62 23.20
CA ALA A 57 -4.92 -9.54 23.04
C ALA A 57 -4.42 -8.43 22.10
N SER A 58 -3.19 -8.53 21.59
CA SER A 58 -2.63 -7.64 20.58
C SER A 58 -1.60 -8.34 19.69
N SER A 59 -1.31 -7.75 18.52
CA SER A 59 -0.26 -8.24 17.62
C SER A 59 1.16 -8.08 18.19
N GLU A 60 1.36 -7.09 19.06
CA GLU A 60 2.64 -6.83 19.74
C GLU A 60 2.93 -7.89 20.79
N GLU A 61 1.96 -8.24 21.63
CA GLU A 61 2.07 -9.35 22.59
C GLU A 61 2.33 -10.69 21.90
N ALA A 62 1.69 -10.91 20.75
CA ALA A 62 1.92 -12.09 19.91
C ALA A 62 3.30 -12.07 19.22
N GLY A 63 4.04 -10.95 19.25
CA GLY A 63 5.34 -10.81 18.61
C GLY A 63 5.31 -10.92 17.09
N VAL A 64 4.18 -10.63 16.43
CA VAL A 64 3.97 -10.91 15.00
C VAL A 64 5.01 -10.22 14.12
N ALA A 65 5.19 -8.91 14.30
CA ALA A 65 6.13 -8.12 13.50
C ALA A 65 7.58 -8.48 13.83
N HIS A 66 7.90 -8.66 15.11
CA HIS A 66 9.26 -8.97 15.58
C HIS A 66 9.73 -10.34 15.08
N ALA A 67 8.85 -11.33 15.07
CA ALA A 67 9.16 -12.69 14.62
C ALA A 67 8.92 -12.93 13.11
N GLY A 68 8.49 -11.89 12.37
CA GLY A 68 8.20 -12.01 10.93
C GLY A 68 7.11 -13.03 10.60
N MET A 69 6.10 -13.19 11.47
CA MET A 69 5.08 -14.22 11.30
C MET A 69 4.13 -13.88 10.14
N LEU A 70 3.70 -14.91 9.41
CA LEU A 70 2.74 -14.77 8.31
C LEU A 70 1.31 -15.04 8.77
N ARG A 71 0.37 -14.18 8.36
CA ARG A 71 -1.05 -14.36 8.69
C ARG A 71 -1.64 -15.52 7.90
N LEU A 72 -2.30 -16.45 8.59
CA LEU A 72 -3.21 -17.42 7.98
C LEU A 72 -4.54 -16.73 7.68
N ARG A 73 -4.84 -16.60 6.39
CA ARG A 73 -6.15 -16.13 5.93
C ARG A 73 -7.23 -17.17 6.26
N ARG A 74 -8.48 -16.75 6.36
CA ARG A 74 -9.58 -17.63 6.79
C ARG A 74 -9.82 -18.81 5.84
N ASP A 75 -9.64 -18.60 4.54
CA ASP A 75 -9.68 -19.62 3.48
C ASP A 75 -8.51 -20.63 3.56
N GLN A 76 -7.42 -20.24 4.23
CA GLN A 76 -6.27 -21.11 4.48
C GLN A 76 -6.39 -21.91 5.78
N TRP A 77 -7.46 -21.72 6.54
CA TRP A 77 -7.70 -22.51 7.74
C TRP A 77 -8.11 -23.92 7.31
N PRO A 78 -7.61 -24.97 8.01
CA PRO A 78 -8.07 -26.32 7.76
C PRO A 78 -9.58 -26.42 7.99
N ALA A 79 -10.24 -27.39 7.35
CA ALA A 79 -11.64 -27.67 7.64
C ALA A 79 -11.85 -27.92 9.15
N PRO A 80 -13.02 -27.57 9.72
CA PRO A 80 -13.36 -27.90 11.10
C PRO A 80 -13.05 -29.37 11.43
N VAL A 81 -12.48 -29.67 12.60
CA VAL A 81 -12.07 -31.02 13.01
C VAL A 81 -13.24 -32.03 12.95
N ASP A 82 -14.47 -31.57 13.17
CA ASP A 82 -15.70 -32.35 13.03
C ASP A 82 -16.09 -32.66 11.57
N GLN A 83 -15.52 -31.94 10.60
CA GLN A 83 -15.74 -32.10 9.16
C GLN A 83 -14.54 -32.70 8.42
N GLN A 84 -13.42 -32.92 9.10
CA GLN A 84 -12.27 -33.63 8.52
C GLN A 84 -12.61 -35.12 8.41
N THR A 85 -13.17 -35.52 7.28
CA THR A 85 -13.44 -36.93 6.95
C THR A 85 -12.13 -37.71 6.92
N ALA A 86 -12.05 -38.76 7.73
CA ALA A 86 -10.97 -39.73 7.66
C ALA A 86 -10.91 -40.30 6.23
N VAL A 87 -9.77 -40.14 5.57
CA VAL A 87 -9.50 -40.86 4.31
C VAL A 87 -9.33 -42.33 4.68
N PRO A 88 -10.13 -43.26 4.13
CA PRO A 88 -9.92 -44.69 4.38
C PRO A 88 -8.64 -45.15 3.66
N ALA A 89 -7.52 -45.13 4.38
CA ALA A 89 -6.38 -45.98 4.07
C ALA A 89 -6.63 -47.34 4.74
N GLY A 90 -6.52 -48.43 3.98
CA GLY A 90 -7.02 -49.76 4.36
C GLY A 90 -6.58 -50.28 5.74
N GLU A 91 -7.42 -51.17 6.29
CA GLU A 91 -7.41 -52.00 7.52
C GLU A 91 -6.81 -51.46 8.84
N ASP A 92 -5.95 -50.45 8.83
CA ASP A 92 -5.50 -49.72 10.03
C ASP A 92 -5.91 -48.25 9.90
N ASN A 93 -7.06 -47.93 10.48
CA ASN A 93 -7.59 -46.56 10.56
C ASN A 93 -6.62 -45.66 11.36
N VAL A 94 -5.81 -44.87 10.65
CA VAL A 94 -4.84 -43.92 11.21
C VAL A 94 -5.38 -42.50 11.13
N PHE A 95 -5.48 -41.82 12.27
CA PHE A 95 -5.74 -40.37 12.30
C PHE A 95 -4.42 -39.61 12.22
N VAL A 96 -4.26 -38.79 11.17
CA VAL A 96 -3.14 -37.83 11.05
C VAL A 96 -3.66 -36.46 11.41
N ASN A 97 -3.22 -35.91 12.55
CA ASN A 97 -3.52 -34.52 12.91
C ASN A 97 -2.63 -33.57 12.07
N PRO A 98 -3.05 -32.32 11.78
CA PRO A 98 -2.20 -31.28 11.19
C PRO A 98 -0.81 -31.05 11.84
N GLY A 99 -0.56 -31.54 13.06
CA GLY A 99 0.79 -31.61 13.65
C GLY A 99 1.69 -32.75 13.16
N GLY A 100 1.22 -33.56 12.20
CA GLY A 100 1.92 -34.73 11.67
C GLY A 100 1.95 -35.93 12.61
N LEU A 101 1.25 -35.90 13.75
CA LEU A 101 1.18 -37.03 14.69
C LEU A 101 0.08 -38.03 14.28
N VAL A 102 0.39 -39.31 14.44
CA VAL A 102 -0.51 -40.44 14.18
C VAL A 102 -1.09 -40.93 15.50
N GLN A 103 -2.42 -40.94 15.65
CA GLN A 103 -3.07 -41.56 16.80
C GLN A 103 -3.39 -43.03 16.51
N SER A 104 -2.93 -43.94 17.37
CA SER A 104 -3.36 -45.34 17.31
C SER A 104 -4.76 -45.48 17.90
N LEU A 105 -5.72 -46.00 17.12
CA LEU A 105 -7.08 -46.25 17.62
C LEU A 105 -7.16 -47.44 18.59
N ALA A 106 -6.18 -48.36 18.57
CA ALA A 106 -6.14 -49.48 19.49
C ALA A 106 -5.73 -49.08 20.91
N THR A 107 -4.92 -48.03 21.07
CA THR A 107 -4.37 -47.61 22.36
C THR A 107 -4.69 -46.17 22.76
N GLY A 108 -5.18 -45.34 21.83
CA GLY A 108 -5.44 -43.90 22.03
C GLY A 108 -4.17 -43.02 22.03
N GLU A 109 -3.00 -43.60 21.78
CA GLU A 109 -1.70 -42.93 21.95
C GLU A 109 -1.22 -42.23 20.66
N TRP A 110 -0.62 -41.04 20.79
CA TRP A 110 -0.11 -40.23 19.68
C TRP A 110 1.38 -40.49 19.43
N ARG A 111 1.78 -40.76 18.18
CA ARG A 111 3.18 -41.08 17.80
C ARG A 111 3.64 -40.33 16.56
N ARG A 112 4.96 -40.20 16.37
CA ARG A 112 5.54 -39.53 15.19
C ARG A 112 5.61 -40.50 13.99
N PRO A 113 5.41 -40.03 12.75
CA PRO A 113 5.61 -40.84 11.55
C PRO A 113 7.11 -41.15 11.43
N GLY A 114 7.48 -42.43 11.56
CA GLY A 114 8.87 -42.89 11.52
C GLY A 114 9.23 -43.90 12.61
N ASP A 115 8.41 -44.04 13.65
CA ASP A 115 8.59 -45.06 14.70
C ASP A 115 8.03 -46.45 14.29
N ALA A 116 7.58 -46.61 13.04
CA ALA A 116 7.08 -47.87 12.48
C ALA A 116 8.04 -48.41 11.41
N ASP A 117 8.35 -49.71 11.53
CA ASP A 117 9.27 -50.43 10.67
C ASP A 117 8.95 -50.31 9.16
N THR A 118 10.03 -50.05 8.43
CA THR A 118 10.23 -50.02 6.98
C THR A 118 9.39 -51.04 6.18
N ALA A 119 8.47 -50.58 5.31
CA ALA A 119 8.28 -51.05 3.92
C ALA A 119 6.96 -50.54 3.30
N LEU A 120 7.08 -49.84 2.15
CA LEU A 120 6.17 -49.65 1.00
C LEU A 120 5.98 -48.18 0.62
N MET A 121 6.87 -47.68 -0.24
CA MET A 121 6.62 -46.49 -1.06
C MET A 121 7.04 -46.83 -2.49
N SER A 122 6.09 -47.15 -3.35
CA SER A 122 6.18 -47.04 -4.82
C SER A 122 4.85 -47.37 -5.47
N ALA A 123 4.25 -46.35 -6.09
CA ALA A 123 3.45 -46.37 -7.32
C ALA A 123 2.22 -45.47 -7.23
N ILE A 124 2.31 -44.23 -7.70
CA ILE A 124 1.21 -43.57 -8.43
C ILE A 124 1.81 -42.72 -9.57
N ASP A 125 1.28 -42.96 -10.76
CA ASP A 125 1.58 -42.43 -12.09
C ASP A 125 0.70 -41.18 -12.36
N PRO A 126 1.18 -40.06 -12.94
CA PRO A 126 0.34 -38.89 -13.22
C PRO A 126 -0.09 -38.83 -14.69
N ALA A 127 -1.40 -38.87 -14.95
CA ALA A 127 -1.98 -38.48 -16.22
C ALA A 127 -3.27 -37.67 -16.02
N ALA A 128 -3.25 -36.40 -16.43
CA ALA A 128 -4.44 -35.58 -16.67
C ALA A 128 -4.18 -34.62 -17.86
N PRO A 129 -5.13 -34.44 -18.80
CA PRO A 129 -4.94 -33.65 -20.02
C PRO A 129 -5.27 -32.14 -19.83
N PRO A 130 -4.85 -31.25 -20.75
CA PRO A 130 -5.06 -29.81 -20.62
C PRO A 130 -6.44 -29.38 -21.14
N ALA A 131 -7.01 -28.35 -20.49
CA ALA A 131 -8.21 -27.66 -20.97
C ALA A 131 -7.82 -26.41 -21.79
N GLU A 132 -8.52 -26.26 -22.91
CA GLU A 132 -8.28 -25.29 -23.99
C GLU A 132 -8.68 -23.85 -23.65
N ALA A 133 -8.11 -22.93 -24.42
CA ALA A 133 -8.40 -21.51 -24.45
C ALA A 133 -9.64 -21.17 -25.29
N ALA A 134 -10.43 -20.21 -24.83
CA ALA A 134 -11.36 -19.37 -25.58
C ALA A 134 -11.55 -18.07 -24.76
N GLY A 135 -11.66 -16.87 -25.29
CA GLY A 135 -11.70 -16.36 -26.66
C GLY A 135 -11.77 -14.83 -26.57
N ASP A 136 -11.37 -14.20 -27.67
CA ASP A 136 -11.36 -12.78 -27.96
C ASP A 136 -12.71 -12.09 -27.62
N ALA A 137 -12.68 -11.02 -26.81
CA ALA A 137 -13.82 -10.17 -26.55
C ALA A 137 -13.48 -8.73 -26.93
N GLY A 138 -13.95 -8.35 -28.12
CA GLY A 138 -13.89 -7.02 -28.67
C GLY A 138 -14.54 -5.95 -27.78
N GLY A 139 -14.15 -4.71 -28.06
CA GLY A 139 -14.42 -3.53 -27.25
C GLY A 139 -15.89 -3.29 -26.88
N TYR A 140 -16.08 -2.84 -25.65
CA TYR A 140 -17.36 -2.36 -25.14
C TYR A 140 -17.30 -0.85 -24.94
N ARG A 141 -18.33 -0.18 -25.48
CA ARG A 141 -18.60 1.25 -25.38
C ARG A 141 -19.13 1.58 -23.99
N LEU A 142 -18.74 2.75 -23.47
CA LEU A 142 -19.35 3.37 -22.28
C LEU A 142 -20.86 3.59 -22.51
N THR A 143 -21.64 3.54 -21.43
CA THR A 143 -23.03 4.03 -21.43
C THR A 143 -23.02 5.57 -21.46
N GLU A 144 -24.05 6.19 -22.04
CA GLU A 144 -24.19 7.67 -22.08
C GLU A 144 -24.08 8.32 -20.68
N ALA A 145 -24.51 7.62 -19.63
CA ALA A 145 -24.37 8.08 -18.24
C ALA A 145 -22.92 8.09 -17.74
N GLY A 146 -22.07 7.18 -18.24
CA GLY A 146 -20.64 7.14 -17.94
C GLY A 146 -19.83 8.17 -18.74
N GLU A 147 -20.27 8.52 -19.95
CA GLU A 147 -19.63 9.59 -20.75
C GLU A 147 -19.96 11.00 -20.20
N GLN A 148 -21.18 11.23 -19.71
CA GLN A 148 -21.59 12.53 -19.13
C GLN A 148 -20.87 12.88 -17.82
N ALA A 149 -20.47 11.88 -17.02
CA ALA A 149 -19.73 12.11 -15.78
C ALA A 149 -18.28 12.58 -16.02
N LEU A 150 -17.71 12.31 -17.20
CA LEU A 150 -16.32 12.64 -17.53
C LEU A 150 -16.15 14.01 -18.21
N THR A 151 -17.22 14.66 -18.66
CA THR A 151 -17.15 15.91 -19.45
C THR A 151 -17.54 17.17 -18.67
N ALA A 152 -17.96 17.06 -17.41
CA ALA A 152 -18.38 18.20 -16.59
C ALA A 152 -17.30 18.56 -15.57
N GLY A 153 -16.25 19.28 -16.00
CA GLY A 153 -15.20 19.73 -15.09
C GLY A 153 -14.17 20.63 -15.76
N ASP A 154 -14.57 21.81 -16.23
CA ASP A 154 -13.64 22.87 -16.63
C ASP A 154 -14.22 24.24 -16.23
N GLU A 155 -13.91 24.70 -15.01
CA GLU A 155 -13.94 26.12 -14.57
C GLU A 155 -13.02 26.33 -13.34
N PRO A 156 -12.49 27.54 -13.08
CA PRO A 156 -11.15 27.71 -12.52
C PRO A 156 -11.05 27.79 -10.98
N ALA A 157 -9.99 27.15 -10.47
CA ALA A 157 -9.19 27.36 -9.25
C ALA A 157 -9.84 28.07 -8.04
N THR A 158 -10.48 27.28 -7.17
CA THR A 158 -10.66 27.55 -5.74
C THR A 158 -9.41 27.12 -4.94
N PRO A 159 -9.08 27.78 -3.80
CA PRO A 159 -7.94 27.39 -2.97
C PRO A 159 -8.14 25.98 -2.41
N ALA A 160 -7.07 25.17 -2.44
CA ALA A 160 -7.05 23.77 -2.06
C ALA A 160 -7.59 23.56 -0.64
N VAL A 161 -8.72 22.87 -0.54
CA VAL A 161 -9.32 22.40 0.71
C VAL A 161 -8.86 20.95 0.90
N ASP A 162 -8.38 20.60 2.10
CA ASP A 162 -8.00 19.24 2.48
C ASP A 162 -9.25 18.32 2.41
N GLU A 163 -9.43 17.62 1.29
CA GLU A 163 -10.46 16.61 1.10
C GLU A 163 -10.10 15.36 1.92
N GLN A 164 -10.89 15.09 2.96
CA GLN A 164 -10.81 13.88 3.78
C GLN A 164 -11.92 12.91 3.37
N ALA A 165 -11.58 11.63 3.22
CA ALA A 165 -12.52 10.57 2.89
C ALA A 165 -13.22 10.01 4.14
N GLY A 166 -14.23 10.73 4.59
CA GLY A 166 -15.34 10.31 5.45
C GLY A 166 -16.47 11.31 5.26
N PRO A 167 -17.76 10.97 5.46
CA PRO A 167 -18.82 11.96 5.29
C PRO A 167 -18.53 13.14 6.22
N HIS A 168 -18.39 14.33 5.64
CA HIS A 168 -18.15 15.55 6.40
C HIS A 168 -19.29 15.66 7.42
N ARG A 169 -18.91 15.80 8.69
CA ARG A 169 -19.83 15.94 9.84
C ARG A 169 -19.18 16.83 10.89
N MET A 170 -19.99 17.43 11.74
CA MET A 170 -19.47 18.19 12.88
C MET A 170 -18.74 17.23 13.83
N ALA A 171 -17.44 17.48 14.05
CA ALA A 171 -16.63 16.75 15.00
C ALA A 171 -16.67 17.39 16.39
N ALA A 172 -16.59 18.72 16.45
CA ALA A 172 -16.66 19.46 17.70
C ALA A 172 -17.31 20.83 17.50
N GLY A 173 -17.84 21.37 18.60
CA GLY A 173 -18.29 22.75 18.70
C GLY A 173 -17.95 23.28 20.09
N TRP A 174 -17.47 24.52 20.17
CA TRP A 174 -17.16 25.15 21.45
C TRP A 174 -17.77 26.53 21.55
N LYS A 175 -18.18 26.85 22.78
CA LYS A 175 -18.78 28.13 23.13
C LYS A 175 -17.81 28.87 24.04
N GLY A 176 -17.49 30.11 23.67
CA GLY A 176 -16.69 31.03 24.48
C GLY A 176 -17.39 32.38 24.64
N GLU A 177 -16.65 33.40 25.07
CA GLU A 177 -17.11 34.80 25.02
C GLU A 177 -17.34 35.22 23.55
N PRO A 178 -18.01 36.37 23.29
CA PRO A 178 -18.11 36.91 21.95
C PRO A 178 -16.74 37.03 21.27
N GLY A 179 -16.58 36.37 20.12
CA GLY A 179 -15.31 36.26 19.39
C GLY A 179 -14.50 34.99 19.70
N GLU A 180 -14.97 34.12 20.60
CA GLU A 180 -14.26 32.90 21.01
C GLU A 180 -15.05 31.61 20.68
N CYS A 181 -16.26 31.71 20.13
CA CYS A 181 -17.00 30.52 19.70
C CYS A 181 -16.42 29.94 18.41
N GLY A 182 -16.56 28.63 18.24
CA GLY A 182 -16.16 27.96 17.01
C GLY A 182 -16.71 26.54 16.83
N ALA A 183 -16.47 25.97 15.66
CA ALA A 183 -16.89 24.62 15.29
C ALA A 183 -15.85 23.95 14.38
N GLU A 184 -15.75 22.63 14.45
CA GLU A 184 -14.78 21.81 13.73
C GLU A 184 -15.49 20.70 12.96
N CYS A 185 -15.12 20.53 11.69
CA CYS A 185 -15.49 19.40 10.85
C CYS A 185 -14.62 18.18 11.20
N ALA A 186 -15.13 16.96 11.03
CA ALA A 186 -14.30 15.74 11.04
C ALA A 186 -13.10 15.85 10.08
N CYS A 187 -13.35 16.53 8.97
CA CYS A 187 -12.49 17.45 8.21
C CYS A 187 -11.12 17.90 8.73
N GLY A 188 -11.04 18.24 10.01
CA GLY A 188 -10.06 19.18 10.57
C GLY A 188 -10.31 20.65 10.21
N VAL A 189 -11.21 20.96 9.26
CA VAL A 189 -11.61 22.34 8.97
C VAL A 189 -12.29 22.95 10.19
N THR A 190 -11.73 24.06 10.65
CA THR A 190 -12.14 24.77 11.86
C THR A 190 -12.61 26.17 11.53
N TYR A 191 -13.74 26.57 12.12
CA TYR A 191 -14.31 27.90 12.06
C TYR A 191 -14.30 28.49 13.47
N ASP A 192 -13.36 29.37 13.76
CA ASP A 192 -13.17 30.05 15.05
C ASP A 192 -13.40 31.57 14.93
N GLY A 193 -13.41 32.26 16.07
CA GLY A 193 -13.53 33.73 16.08
C GLY A 193 -14.96 34.28 16.05
N PHE A 194 -15.98 33.45 16.31
CA PHE A 194 -17.38 33.85 16.19
C PHE A 194 -17.97 34.36 17.50
N ASP A 195 -18.90 35.31 17.40
CA ASP A 195 -19.69 35.79 18.55
C ASP A 195 -20.68 34.74 19.09
N SER A 196 -20.98 33.70 18.31
CA SER A 196 -21.87 32.62 18.73
C SER A 196 -21.53 31.29 18.04
N LEU A 197 -21.80 30.19 18.75
CA LEU A 197 -21.68 28.85 18.18
C LEU A 197 -22.56 28.65 16.95
N GLY A 198 -23.76 29.24 16.92
CA GLY A 198 -24.68 29.12 15.77
C GLY A 198 -24.08 29.67 14.47
N ALA A 199 -23.41 30.81 14.52
CA ALA A 199 -22.75 31.38 13.35
C ALA A 199 -21.57 30.52 12.84
N ALA A 200 -20.79 29.95 13.75
CA ALA A 200 -19.72 29.00 13.40
C ALA A 200 -20.30 27.70 12.81
N SER A 201 -21.38 27.16 13.41
CA SER A 201 -22.07 25.97 12.92
C SER A 201 -22.69 26.16 11.53
N GLU A 202 -23.27 27.32 11.22
CA GLU A 202 -23.83 27.58 9.88
C GLU A 202 -22.78 27.53 8.76
N LEU A 203 -21.57 28.03 9.01
CA LEU A 203 -20.47 27.93 8.05
C LEU A 203 -19.95 26.51 7.94
N LEU A 204 -19.86 25.81 9.07
CA LEU A 204 -19.49 24.40 9.09
C LEU A 204 -20.50 23.54 8.32
N ASP A 205 -21.80 23.74 8.53
CA ASP A 205 -22.87 23.03 7.84
C ASP A 205 -22.82 23.28 6.32
N ARG A 206 -22.51 24.52 5.91
CA ARG A 206 -22.30 24.84 4.49
C ARG A 206 -21.09 24.10 3.91
N HIS A 207 -19.98 24.07 4.64
CA HIS A 207 -18.78 23.31 4.24
C HIS A 207 -19.10 21.81 4.12
N ILE A 208 -19.81 21.24 5.11
CA ILE A 208 -20.27 19.86 5.09
C ILE A 208 -21.15 19.59 3.87
N ALA A 209 -22.10 20.48 3.57
CA ALA A 209 -23.00 20.32 2.44
C ALA A 209 -22.26 20.36 1.09
N ILE A 210 -21.32 21.29 0.92
CA ILE A 210 -20.52 21.40 -0.32
C ILE A 210 -19.64 20.17 -0.48
N ALA A 211 -18.91 19.79 0.56
CA ALA A 211 -17.98 18.67 0.49
C ALA A 211 -18.69 17.33 0.25
N ASN A 212 -19.86 17.13 0.88
CA ASN A 212 -20.67 15.93 0.65
C ASN A 212 -21.38 15.95 -0.72
N GLN A 213 -21.56 17.11 -1.38
CA GLN A 213 -22.07 17.19 -2.76
C GLN A 213 -21.00 16.77 -3.78
N SER A 214 -19.73 17.02 -3.48
CA SER A 214 -18.59 16.61 -4.32
C SER A 214 -18.21 15.14 -4.14
N ALA A 215 -18.65 14.51 -3.06
CA ALA A 215 -18.36 13.11 -2.79
C ALA A 215 -18.99 12.20 -3.86
N LEU A 216 -18.20 11.27 -4.39
CA LEU A 216 -18.71 10.24 -5.29
C LEU A 216 -19.86 9.50 -4.60
N PRO A 217 -20.96 9.23 -5.32
CA PRO A 217 -22.08 8.50 -4.74
C PRO A 217 -21.60 7.12 -4.26
N PRO A 218 -22.09 6.64 -3.10
CA PRO A 218 -21.71 5.32 -2.62
C PRO A 218 -22.17 4.26 -3.62
N VAL A 219 -21.33 3.25 -3.82
CA VAL A 219 -21.56 2.17 -4.78
C VAL A 219 -21.82 0.88 -4.02
N PRO A 220 -22.82 0.07 -4.40
CA PRO A 220 -23.01 -1.26 -3.83
C PRO A 220 -21.76 -2.13 -4.01
N ALA A 221 -21.41 -2.95 -3.03
CA ALA A 221 -20.20 -3.78 -3.09
C ALA A 221 -20.17 -4.71 -4.30
N GLY A 222 -21.33 -5.20 -4.76
CA GLY A 222 -21.45 -5.99 -5.99
C GLY A 222 -21.14 -5.27 -7.29
N GLU A 223 -21.04 -3.93 -7.26
CA GLU A 223 -20.71 -3.10 -8.41
C GLU A 223 -19.26 -2.61 -8.39
N LEU A 224 -18.47 -2.97 -7.37
CA LEU A 224 -17.05 -2.65 -7.32
C LEU A 224 -16.28 -3.24 -8.50
N ARG A 225 -15.27 -2.49 -8.96
CA ARG A 225 -14.39 -2.89 -10.06
C ARG A 225 -12.93 -2.70 -9.69
N THR A 226 -12.06 -3.49 -10.29
CA THR A 226 -10.61 -3.28 -10.20
C THR A 226 -10.24 -1.85 -10.61
N GLY A 227 -9.38 -1.21 -9.81
CA GLY A 227 -8.92 0.16 -9.99
C GLY A 227 -9.74 1.21 -9.24
N MET A 228 -10.91 0.88 -8.70
CA MET A 228 -11.66 1.78 -7.81
C MET A 228 -10.95 1.91 -6.45
N PHE A 229 -11.09 3.04 -5.77
CA PHE A 229 -10.58 3.23 -4.41
C PHE A 229 -11.74 3.31 -3.42
N VAL A 230 -11.74 2.42 -2.43
CA VAL A 230 -12.78 2.38 -1.38
C VAL A 230 -12.26 3.11 -0.14
N ALA A 231 -13.09 3.97 0.44
CA ALA A 231 -12.77 4.73 1.63
C ALA A 231 -12.50 3.81 2.83
N THR A 232 -11.41 4.07 3.54
CA THR A 232 -11.03 3.29 4.74
C THR A 232 -11.49 3.94 6.04
N GLY A 233 -11.74 5.26 6.00
CA GLY A 233 -11.92 6.10 7.19
C GLY A 233 -10.62 6.46 7.93
N ASP A 234 -9.46 6.02 7.43
CA ASP A 234 -8.14 6.37 7.97
C ASP A 234 -7.60 7.64 7.27
N MET A 235 -7.15 8.63 8.05
CA MET A 235 -6.61 9.88 7.53
C MET A 235 -5.26 9.72 6.81
N ASP A 236 -4.46 8.74 7.21
CA ASP A 236 -3.14 8.49 6.60
C ASP A 236 -3.24 7.59 5.37
N ALA A 237 -4.38 6.91 5.20
CA ALA A 237 -4.66 6.00 4.09
C ALA A 237 -6.13 6.10 3.66
N PRO A 238 -6.60 7.25 3.14
CA PRO A 238 -8.03 7.55 2.98
C PRO A 238 -8.77 6.59 2.06
N GLY A 239 -8.08 5.91 1.15
CA GLY A 239 -8.66 4.92 0.27
C GLY A 239 -7.72 3.75 0.01
N MET A 240 -8.32 2.58 -0.25
CA MET A 240 -7.62 1.38 -0.72
C MET A 240 -8.06 1.02 -2.13
N GLU A 241 -7.10 0.83 -3.03
CA GLU A 241 -7.36 0.39 -4.40
C GLU A 241 -7.89 -1.05 -4.41
N VAL A 242 -9.01 -1.27 -5.08
CA VAL A 242 -9.56 -2.59 -5.37
C VAL A 242 -8.73 -3.24 -6.46
N ARG A 243 -8.07 -4.36 -6.15
CA ARG A 243 -7.28 -5.14 -7.10
C ARG A 243 -8.10 -6.24 -7.74
N HIS A 244 -8.94 -6.91 -6.95
CA HIS A 244 -9.76 -8.01 -7.42
C HIS A 244 -11.08 -8.04 -6.66
N VAL A 245 -12.13 -8.45 -7.36
CA VAL A 245 -13.49 -8.61 -6.82
C VAL A 245 -13.97 -10.00 -7.21
N GLU A 246 -14.35 -10.79 -6.22
CA GLU A 246 -14.83 -12.16 -6.38
C GLU A 246 -16.26 -12.23 -5.85
N LEU A 247 -17.20 -12.68 -6.68
CA LEU A 247 -18.58 -12.91 -6.26
C LEU A 247 -18.68 -14.33 -5.70
N ALA A 248 -19.23 -14.49 -4.50
CA ALA A 248 -19.49 -15.80 -3.93
C ALA A 248 -20.50 -16.59 -4.79
N GLU A 249 -20.42 -17.92 -4.76
CA GLU A 249 -21.31 -18.80 -5.54
C GLU A 249 -22.80 -18.60 -5.21
N ASP A 250 -23.10 -18.17 -3.98
CA ASP A 250 -24.46 -17.88 -3.53
C ASP A 250 -25.02 -16.54 -4.04
N GLY A 251 -24.17 -15.70 -4.64
CA GLY A 251 -24.53 -14.37 -5.14
C GLY A 251 -24.91 -13.36 -4.06
N HIS A 252 -24.61 -13.63 -2.77
CA HIS A 252 -24.95 -12.75 -1.66
C HIS A 252 -23.75 -11.97 -1.13
N TRP A 253 -22.55 -12.49 -1.35
CA TRP A 253 -21.30 -11.92 -0.84
C TRP A 253 -20.32 -11.58 -1.95
N VAL A 254 -19.51 -10.56 -1.67
CA VAL A 254 -18.43 -10.11 -2.55
C VAL A 254 -17.15 -10.07 -1.73
N GLY A 255 -16.17 -10.87 -2.13
CA GLY A 255 -14.80 -10.79 -1.64
C GLY A 255 -14.04 -9.72 -2.41
N VAL A 256 -13.42 -8.78 -1.69
CA VAL A 256 -12.64 -7.69 -2.28
C VAL A 256 -11.20 -7.80 -1.81
N VAL A 257 -10.28 -7.94 -2.76
CA VAL A 257 -8.83 -7.88 -2.54
C VAL A 257 -8.36 -6.46 -2.83
N TYR A 258 -7.73 -5.84 -1.86
CA TYR A 258 -7.20 -4.49 -1.99
C TYR A 258 -5.69 -4.48 -2.32
N ALA A 259 -5.14 -3.33 -2.69
CA ALA A 259 -3.69 -3.15 -2.79
C ALA A 259 -3.03 -3.36 -1.42
N GLY A 260 -2.28 -4.46 -1.28
CA GLY A 260 -1.67 -4.90 -0.03
C GLY A 260 -2.13 -6.31 0.36
N PRO A 261 -1.86 -6.77 1.59
CA PRO A 261 -2.31 -8.08 2.08
C PRO A 261 -3.77 -8.05 2.61
N SER A 262 -4.56 -7.03 2.27
CA SER A 262 -5.91 -6.81 2.79
C SER A 262 -6.97 -7.46 1.91
N TYR A 263 -7.88 -8.18 2.58
CA TYR A 263 -9.07 -8.82 2.00
C TYR A 263 -10.26 -8.50 2.91
N SER A 264 -11.40 -8.17 2.33
CA SER A 264 -12.66 -7.94 3.06
C SER A 264 -13.83 -8.57 2.30
N GLU A 265 -14.84 -9.01 3.04
CA GLU A 265 -16.09 -9.55 2.49
C GLU A 265 -17.23 -8.58 2.81
N TYR A 266 -18.06 -8.30 1.80
CA TYR A 266 -19.21 -7.42 1.93
C TYR A 266 -20.46 -8.11 1.42
N ARG A 267 -21.62 -7.70 1.91
CA ARG A 267 -22.88 -8.08 1.24
C ARG A 267 -22.96 -7.35 -0.09
N VAL A 268 -23.49 -8.01 -1.13
CA VAL A 268 -23.63 -7.42 -2.49
C VAL A 268 -24.28 -6.03 -2.48
N ASN A 269 -25.28 -5.81 -1.61
CA ASN A 269 -26.03 -4.55 -1.51
C ASN A 269 -25.45 -3.56 -0.48
N GLU A 270 -24.33 -3.89 0.16
CA GLU A 270 -23.69 -3.00 1.13
C GLU A 270 -23.08 -1.81 0.40
N LEU A 271 -23.40 -0.60 0.87
CA LEU A 271 -22.97 0.64 0.24
C LEU A 271 -21.58 1.01 0.71
N LEU A 272 -20.65 1.14 -0.24
CA LEU A 272 -19.26 1.52 0.01
C LEU A 272 -18.98 2.88 -0.61
N PHE A 273 -18.27 3.73 0.14
CA PHE A 273 -17.90 5.06 -0.32
C PHE A 273 -16.64 4.98 -1.16
N LEU A 274 -16.66 5.61 -2.33
CA LEU A 274 -15.50 5.72 -3.20
C LEU A 274 -14.70 6.97 -2.90
N VAL A 275 -13.40 6.88 -3.11
CA VAL A 275 -12.46 8.00 -3.01
C VAL A 275 -11.78 8.17 -4.35
N ASP A 276 -11.45 9.41 -4.69
CA ASP A 276 -10.68 9.68 -5.89
C ASP A 276 -9.22 9.19 -5.75
N ALA A 277 -8.65 8.66 -6.84
CA ALA A 277 -7.27 8.17 -6.86
C ALA A 277 -6.24 9.28 -6.55
N GLU A 278 -6.47 10.49 -7.05
CA GLU A 278 -5.63 11.66 -6.80
C GLU A 278 -5.67 12.03 -5.32
N ALA A 279 -6.85 11.99 -4.69
CA ALA A 279 -6.99 12.25 -3.26
C ALA A 279 -6.20 11.24 -2.41
N VAL A 280 -6.18 9.96 -2.81
CA VAL A 280 -5.37 8.92 -2.14
C VAL A 280 -3.87 9.18 -2.31
N GLU A 281 -3.41 9.54 -3.51
CA GLU A 281 -2.00 9.88 -3.76
C GLU A 281 -1.55 11.11 -2.96
N GLN A 282 -2.37 12.16 -2.95
CA GLN A 282 -2.09 13.38 -2.19
C GLN A 282 -2.03 13.11 -0.68
N ALA A 283 -2.92 12.27 -0.15
CA ALA A 283 -2.89 11.89 1.27
C ALA A 283 -1.66 11.04 1.61
N ALA A 284 -1.28 10.09 0.75
CA ALA A 284 -0.05 9.32 0.92
C ALA A 284 1.20 10.23 0.92
N ALA A 285 1.23 11.24 0.05
CA ALA A 285 2.29 12.25 0.03
C ALA A 285 2.34 13.06 1.33
N ARG A 286 1.17 13.50 1.84
CA ARG A 286 1.03 14.20 3.13
C ARG A 286 1.48 13.34 4.31
N ALA A 287 1.06 12.07 4.36
CA ALA A 287 1.48 11.12 5.40
C ALA A 287 3.00 10.90 5.39
N LYS A 288 3.60 10.74 4.20
CA LYS A 288 5.05 10.64 4.05
C LYS A 288 5.77 11.91 4.54
N ALA A 289 5.24 13.09 4.23
CA ALA A 289 5.79 14.36 4.73
C ALA A 289 5.69 14.47 6.26
N ARG A 290 4.57 14.05 6.86
CA ARG A 290 4.41 13.99 8.33
C ARG A 290 5.41 13.04 8.98
N ALA A 291 5.57 11.83 8.44
CA ALA A 291 6.52 10.85 8.94
C ALA A 291 7.97 11.37 8.87
N HIS A 292 8.32 12.02 7.76
CA HIS A 292 9.63 12.65 7.59
C HIS A 292 9.88 13.76 8.63
N ARG A 293 8.89 14.63 8.85
CA ARG A 293 8.96 15.68 9.87
C ARG A 293 9.07 15.11 11.29
N ALA A 294 8.35 14.03 11.60
CA ALA A 294 8.46 13.35 12.89
C ALA A 294 9.88 12.79 13.12
N GLN A 295 10.48 12.20 12.08
CA GLN A 295 11.87 11.73 12.13
C GLN A 295 12.86 12.88 12.36
N GLN A 296 12.66 14.03 11.71
CA GLN A 296 13.49 15.22 11.95
C GLN A 296 13.39 15.72 13.38
N ILE A 297 12.18 15.80 13.94
CA ILE A 297 11.96 16.23 15.33
C ILE A 297 12.65 15.26 16.30
N GLU A 298 12.57 13.95 16.05
CA GLU A 298 13.21 12.95 16.89
C GLU A 298 14.74 13.05 16.84
N CYS A 299 15.32 13.25 15.65
CA CYS A 299 16.75 13.54 15.50
C CYS A 299 17.17 14.77 16.31
N LEU A 300 16.40 15.87 16.24
CA LEU A 300 16.67 17.07 17.02
C LEU A 300 16.54 16.84 18.54
N ARG A 301 15.57 16.02 19.00
CA ARG A 301 15.46 15.64 20.41
C ARG A 301 16.67 14.86 20.89
N GLN A 302 17.15 13.90 20.11
CA GLN A 302 18.34 13.13 20.45
C GLN A 302 19.58 14.02 20.56
N LEU A 303 19.73 15.00 19.65
CA LEU A 303 20.80 15.99 19.73
C LEU A 303 20.67 16.89 20.96
N ALA A 304 19.46 17.37 21.27
CA ALA A 304 19.21 18.18 22.47
C ALA A 304 19.50 17.39 23.76
N GLN A 305 19.05 16.13 23.82
CA GLN A 305 19.31 15.24 24.95
C GLN A 305 20.81 14.98 25.13
N LEU A 306 21.56 14.81 24.05
CA LEU A 306 23.02 14.67 24.10
C LEU A 306 23.69 15.96 24.62
N ALA A 307 23.21 17.14 24.19
CA ALA A 307 23.72 18.43 24.64
C ALA A 307 23.36 18.76 26.09
N GLU A 308 22.24 18.26 26.62
CA GLU A 308 21.84 18.44 28.03
C GLU A 308 22.61 17.52 28.98
N GLN A 309 23.12 16.39 28.50
CA GLN A 309 23.92 15.43 29.28
C GLN A 309 25.39 15.84 29.43
N ASP A 310 25.73 17.11 29.16
CA ASP A 310 27.08 17.69 29.07
C ASP A 310 27.83 17.85 30.42
N GLU A 311 27.65 16.88 31.32
CA GLU A 311 28.56 16.63 32.44
C GLU A 311 28.90 15.12 32.48
N PHE A 312 30.00 14.72 31.83
CA PHE A 312 30.62 13.39 31.91
C PHE A 312 29.80 12.21 31.37
N PHE A 313 29.49 12.21 30.07
CA PHE A 313 29.20 10.95 29.39
C PHE A 313 30.52 10.31 28.89
N PRO A 314 30.94 9.13 29.39
CA PRO A 314 31.87 8.32 28.63
C PRO A 314 31.11 7.93 27.35
N LEU A 315 31.47 8.55 26.24
CA LEU A 315 30.88 8.24 24.94
C LEU A 315 30.99 6.72 24.72
N PRO A 316 29.97 6.05 24.16
CA PRO A 316 30.06 4.62 23.87
C PRO A 316 31.35 4.33 23.10
N ARG A 317 32.01 3.18 23.33
CA ARG A 317 33.28 2.82 22.65
C ARG A 317 33.19 2.73 21.12
N TYR A 318 32.03 3.00 20.54
CA TYR A 318 31.76 3.02 19.11
C TYR A 318 31.26 4.42 18.70
N THR A 319 31.65 4.84 17.51
CA THR A 319 31.15 6.08 16.87
C THR A 319 29.63 6.07 16.82
N LEU A 320 28.99 7.05 17.45
CA LEU A 320 27.55 7.27 17.31
C LEU A 320 27.31 8.05 16.01
N ARG A 321 26.58 7.46 15.05
CA ARG A 321 26.20 8.12 13.81
C ARG A 321 24.70 8.37 13.78
N ILE A 322 24.34 9.65 13.71
CA ILE A 322 22.96 10.12 13.66
C ILE A 322 22.69 10.55 12.23
N GLY A 323 21.74 9.90 11.56
CA GLY A 323 21.34 10.21 10.18
C GLY A 323 19.98 10.89 10.13
N GLY A 324 19.84 11.98 9.39
CA GLY A 324 18.58 12.69 9.18
C GLY A 324 18.33 13.11 7.72
N GLY A 325 17.13 12.88 7.22
CA GLY A 325 16.67 13.44 5.95
C GLY A 325 16.16 14.87 6.12
N LEU A 326 16.56 15.78 5.24
CA LEU A 326 16.02 17.15 5.16
C LEU A 326 15.20 17.32 3.89
N ASP A 327 14.21 18.21 3.95
CA ASP A 327 13.18 18.34 2.89
C ASP A 327 13.74 18.95 1.60
N SER A 328 14.86 19.68 1.67
CA SER A 328 15.47 20.35 0.52
C SER A 328 16.98 20.54 0.65
N PRO A 329 17.71 20.69 -0.47
CA PRO A 329 19.11 21.10 -0.45
C PRO A 329 19.34 22.42 0.29
N GLU A 330 18.42 23.39 0.19
CA GLU A 330 18.49 24.65 0.93
C GLU A 330 18.42 24.43 2.45
N ALA A 331 17.65 23.44 2.92
CA ALA A 331 17.64 23.08 4.34
C ALA A 331 18.99 22.48 4.77
N VAL A 332 19.61 21.64 3.95
CA VAL A 332 20.96 21.11 4.21
C VAL A 332 22.01 22.24 4.26
N ARG A 333 21.96 23.22 3.34
CA ARG A 333 22.88 24.38 3.37
C ARG A 333 22.71 25.22 4.63
N ARG A 334 21.47 25.44 5.08
CA ARG A 334 21.19 26.17 6.33
C ARG A 334 21.73 25.42 7.55
N PHE A 335 21.51 24.10 7.61
CA PHE A 335 22.08 23.26 8.66
C PHE A 335 23.62 23.34 8.67
N ALA A 336 24.23 23.20 7.50
CA ALA A 336 25.68 23.25 7.33
C ALA A 336 26.25 24.60 7.79
N ALA A 337 25.60 25.71 7.42
CA ALA A 337 26.00 27.06 7.82
C ALA A 337 25.88 27.30 9.34
N VAL A 338 24.86 26.75 10.01
CA VAL A 338 24.68 26.89 11.46
C VAL A 338 25.77 26.17 12.24
N LEU A 339 26.21 25.00 11.74
CA LEU A 339 27.24 24.18 12.38
C LEU A 339 28.66 24.46 11.88
N ASP A 340 28.82 25.44 11.00
CA ASP A 340 30.08 25.80 10.34
C ASP A 340 30.77 24.60 9.66
N VAL A 341 29.97 23.80 8.94
CA VAL A 341 30.44 22.63 8.17
C VAL A 341 30.15 22.79 6.68
N GLU A 342 30.93 22.09 5.86
CA GLU A 342 30.75 22.10 4.41
C GLU A 342 29.57 21.20 3.99
N ALA A 343 28.74 21.71 3.07
CA ALA A 343 27.74 20.90 2.38
C ALA A 343 28.33 20.37 1.07
N VAL A 344 28.42 19.05 0.96
CA VAL A 344 29.02 18.33 -0.17
C VAL A 344 27.91 17.84 -1.10
N GLU A 345 28.04 18.13 -2.39
CA GLU A 345 27.17 17.60 -3.44
C GLU A 345 27.54 16.15 -3.75
N GLN A 346 26.53 15.27 -3.74
CA GLN A 346 26.64 13.86 -4.07
C GLN A 346 25.68 13.51 -5.23
N ASP A 347 25.88 12.36 -5.85
CA ASP A 347 25.08 11.90 -7.00
C ASP A 347 23.57 11.92 -6.75
N TYR A 348 23.15 11.74 -5.49
CA TYR A 348 21.75 11.64 -5.09
C TYR A 348 21.21 12.88 -4.38
N GLY A 349 22.04 13.89 -4.08
CA GLY A 349 21.60 15.06 -3.34
C GLY A 349 22.71 15.87 -2.68
N LEU A 350 22.31 16.74 -1.75
CA LEU A 350 23.25 17.52 -0.94
C LEU A 350 23.37 16.88 0.45
N ARG A 351 24.59 16.78 0.97
CA ARG A 351 24.90 16.17 2.26
C ARG A 351 25.78 17.09 3.11
N ALA A 352 25.50 17.19 4.40
CA ALA A 352 26.40 17.83 5.36
C ALA A 352 26.71 16.85 6.49
N THR A 353 27.98 16.79 6.91
CA THR A 353 28.41 15.92 8.00
C THR A 353 29.11 16.75 9.06
N TRP A 354 28.52 16.79 10.25
CA TRP A 354 29.12 17.42 11.43
C TRP A 354 29.70 16.35 12.35
N ARG A 355 30.84 16.64 12.97
CA ARG A 355 31.53 15.73 13.89
C ARG A 355 31.84 16.46 15.19
N TYR A 356 31.58 15.83 16.31
CA TYR A 356 31.87 16.35 17.64
C TYR A 356 32.60 15.34 18.51
N GLY A 357 33.56 15.82 19.30
CA GLY A 357 34.45 14.97 20.09
C GLY A 357 35.41 14.13 19.22
N GLY A 358 35.97 13.08 19.82
CA GLY A 358 36.96 12.20 19.18
C GLY A 358 38.34 12.34 19.78
N ASP A 359 38.60 11.60 20.87
CA ASP A 359 39.96 11.33 21.37
C ASP A 359 40.17 9.80 21.51
N GLU A 360 41.35 9.36 21.97
CA GLU A 360 41.65 7.92 22.15
C GLU A 360 40.69 7.19 23.10
N LEU A 361 39.99 7.92 23.98
CA LEU A 361 39.11 7.36 25.01
C LEU A 361 37.62 7.52 24.66
N ASN A 362 37.27 8.49 23.81
CA ASN A 362 35.93 8.86 23.43
C ASN A 362 35.80 8.99 21.90
N PRO A 363 35.21 8.01 21.21
CA PRO A 363 35.02 8.09 19.75
C PRO A 363 34.05 9.22 19.38
N PRO A 364 34.18 9.79 18.16
CA PRO A 364 33.41 10.96 17.76
C PRO A 364 31.93 10.64 17.58
N VAL A 365 31.08 11.63 17.80
CA VAL A 365 29.70 11.64 17.33
C VAL A 365 29.68 12.22 15.92
N GLU A 366 29.06 11.53 14.98
CA GLU A 366 28.86 11.97 13.60
C GLU A 366 27.37 12.26 13.38
N VAL A 367 27.05 13.47 12.94
CA VAL A 367 25.69 13.83 12.48
C VAL A 367 25.74 14.02 10.98
N GLU A 368 24.98 13.22 10.26
CA GLU A 368 24.84 13.29 8.83
C GLU A 368 23.43 13.71 8.48
N VAL A 369 23.31 14.81 7.72
CA VAL A 369 22.04 15.20 7.12
C VAL A 369 22.15 15.22 5.61
N SER A 370 21.08 14.80 4.94
CA SER A 370 21.04 14.77 3.48
C SER A 370 19.66 15.15 2.95
N ALA A 371 19.63 15.76 1.77
CA ALA A 371 18.41 16.02 1.02
C ALA A 371 18.62 15.63 -0.44
N ALA A 372 17.62 15.01 -1.06
CA ALA A 372 17.69 14.65 -2.46
C ALA A 372 17.70 15.88 -3.37
N HIS A 373 18.30 15.78 -4.55
CA HIS A 373 18.18 16.82 -5.57
C HIS A 373 16.70 17.02 -5.93
N PRO A 374 16.24 18.27 -6.16
CA PRO A 374 14.95 18.49 -6.79
C PRO A 374 14.96 17.73 -8.11
N ARG A 375 14.01 16.81 -8.30
CA ARG A 375 13.88 16.07 -9.56
C ARG A 375 13.77 17.11 -10.67
N SER A 376 14.78 17.19 -11.53
CA SER A 376 14.67 18.02 -12.73
C SER A 376 13.49 17.49 -13.54
N ALA A 377 12.58 18.38 -13.96
CA ALA A 377 11.36 18.01 -14.68
C ALA A 377 11.62 17.23 -16.00
N GLY A 378 12.89 17.08 -16.41
CA GLY A 378 13.32 16.29 -17.56
C GLY A 378 14.04 14.97 -17.24
N ALA A 379 14.27 14.61 -15.97
CA ALA A 379 14.93 13.35 -15.61
C ALA A 379 13.94 12.18 -15.75
N LYS A 380 13.81 11.66 -16.97
CA LYS A 380 13.20 10.34 -17.20
C LYS A 380 14.03 9.32 -16.42
N SER A 381 13.41 8.66 -15.45
CA SER A 381 13.98 7.47 -14.82
C SER A 381 14.27 6.46 -15.93
N THR A 382 15.53 6.27 -16.30
CA THR A 382 15.91 5.16 -17.17
C THR A 382 15.60 3.90 -16.38
N PRO A 383 14.65 3.05 -16.79
CA PRO A 383 14.39 1.81 -16.08
C PRO A 383 15.67 0.99 -16.13
N VAL A 384 16.18 0.62 -14.95
CA VAL A 384 17.28 -0.34 -14.83
C VAL A 384 16.76 -1.66 -15.39
N PRO A 385 17.32 -2.20 -16.48
CA PRO A 385 16.86 -3.47 -17.01
C PRO A 385 17.14 -4.55 -15.97
N VAL A 386 16.08 -5.12 -15.41
CA VAL A 386 16.16 -6.32 -14.58
C VAL A 386 16.67 -7.44 -15.48
N PRO A 387 17.78 -8.12 -15.15
CA PRO A 387 18.21 -9.28 -15.92
C PRO A 387 17.16 -10.39 -15.73
N VAL A 388 16.29 -10.54 -16.72
CA VAL A 388 15.47 -11.74 -16.87
C VAL A 388 16.42 -12.89 -17.16
N SER A 389 16.52 -13.85 -16.23
CA SER A 389 17.12 -15.14 -16.50
C SER A 389 16.36 -15.79 -17.65
N SER A 390 17.00 -15.90 -18.81
CA SER A 390 16.46 -16.64 -19.95
C SER A 390 16.14 -18.06 -19.51
N PRO A 391 14.92 -18.58 -19.78
CA PRO A 391 14.63 -19.99 -19.54
C PRO A 391 15.57 -20.88 -20.38
N PRO A 392 15.88 -22.10 -19.90
CA PRO A 392 16.75 -23.03 -20.62
C PRO A 392 16.17 -23.35 -22.00
N ALA A 393 17.04 -23.32 -23.01
CA ALA A 393 16.69 -23.60 -24.39
C ALA A 393 16.06 -25.00 -24.53
N PRO A 394 14.93 -25.14 -25.23
CA PRO A 394 14.37 -26.46 -25.54
C PRO A 394 15.32 -27.25 -26.46
N PRO A 395 15.30 -28.59 -26.41
CA PRO A 395 16.15 -29.43 -27.25
C PRO A 395 15.85 -29.23 -28.73
N ALA A 396 16.93 -29.17 -29.52
CA ALA A 396 16.91 -28.89 -30.95
C ALA A 396 15.98 -29.84 -31.72
N THR A 397 14.93 -29.29 -32.31
CA THR A 397 14.15 -29.95 -33.36
C THR A 397 14.69 -29.48 -34.71
N GLU A 398 14.87 -30.43 -35.63
CA GLU A 398 15.41 -30.25 -36.98
C GLU A 398 14.66 -29.13 -37.75
N PRO A 399 15.37 -28.20 -38.41
CA PRO A 399 14.72 -27.05 -39.05
C PRO A 399 14.00 -27.47 -40.35
N PRO A 400 12.72 -27.09 -40.55
CA PRO A 400 12.08 -27.19 -41.86
C PRO A 400 12.70 -26.18 -42.86
N PRO A 401 12.62 -26.46 -44.17
CA PRO A 401 13.23 -25.63 -45.21
C PRO A 401 12.67 -24.20 -45.21
N ALA A 402 13.57 -23.23 -45.32
CA ALA A 402 13.31 -21.81 -45.21
C ALA A 402 12.27 -21.30 -46.23
N PRO A 403 11.24 -20.54 -45.81
CA PRO A 403 10.45 -19.74 -46.72
C PRO A 403 11.26 -18.53 -47.23
N ALA A 404 11.03 -18.17 -48.49
CA ALA A 404 11.71 -17.08 -49.17
C ALA A 404 11.52 -15.73 -48.46
N VAL A 405 12.63 -15.02 -48.26
CA VAL A 405 12.70 -13.66 -47.71
C VAL A 405 12.02 -12.67 -48.66
N PRO A 406 10.97 -11.94 -48.25
CA PRO A 406 10.53 -10.76 -48.99
C PRO A 406 11.54 -9.61 -48.80
N ALA A 407 11.81 -8.92 -49.90
CA ALA A 407 12.77 -7.82 -49.99
C ALA A 407 12.46 -6.69 -48.99
N ALA A 408 13.53 -6.15 -48.40
CA ALA A 408 13.47 -4.97 -47.54
C ALA A 408 12.82 -3.79 -48.27
N GLU A 409 11.79 -3.21 -47.66
CA GLU A 409 11.21 -1.95 -48.08
C GLU A 409 12.25 -0.82 -47.97
N PRO A 410 12.36 0.08 -48.96
CA PRO A 410 13.24 1.23 -48.87
C PRO A 410 12.73 2.22 -47.82
N ALA A 411 13.66 2.79 -47.06
CA ALA A 411 13.41 3.88 -46.13
C ALA A 411 12.55 4.96 -46.79
N THR A 412 11.41 5.27 -46.17
CA THR A 412 10.51 6.36 -46.53
C THR A 412 11.30 7.66 -46.70
N THR A 413 11.33 8.17 -47.93
CA THR A 413 11.78 9.52 -48.24
C THR A 413 10.95 10.50 -47.41
N PRO A 414 11.55 11.43 -46.64
CA PRO A 414 10.78 12.39 -45.86
C PRO A 414 9.92 13.25 -46.78
N ASP A 415 8.62 13.29 -46.48
CA ASP A 415 7.65 14.12 -47.19
C ASP A 415 8.09 15.60 -47.11
N PRO A 416 8.41 16.25 -48.24
CA PRO A 416 8.86 17.65 -48.25
C PRO A 416 7.80 18.62 -47.70
N ALA A 417 6.54 18.20 -47.55
CA ALA A 417 5.45 19.00 -47.00
C ALA A 417 5.42 19.10 -45.46
N ARG A 418 6.17 18.26 -44.72
CA ARG A 418 6.23 18.32 -43.25
C ARG A 418 7.37 19.20 -42.74
N ARG A 419 7.19 20.52 -42.81
CA ARG A 419 8.09 21.51 -42.22
C ARG A 419 7.32 22.48 -41.32
N CYS A 420 7.92 22.87 -40.20
CA CYS A 420 7.38 23.96 -39.39
C CYS A 420 7.21 25.21 -40.25
N CYS A 421 6.01 25.79 -40.29
CA CYS A 421 5.72 26.96 -41.10
C CYS A 421 6.50 28.23 -40.69
N TRP A 422 7.14 28.22 -39.51
CA TRP A 422 7.92 29.35 -39.00
C TRP A 422 9.44 29.15 -39.05
N CYS A 423 9.95 27.95 -38.73
CA CYS A 423 11.40 27.73 -38.64
C CYS A 423 11.94 26.67 -39.63
N GLY A 424 11.08 25.97 -40.36
CA GLY A 424 11.47 24.95 -41.33
C GLY A 424 11.92 23.60 -40.74
N ALA A 425 11.84 23.41 -39.42
CA ALA A 425 12.17 22.14 -38.77
C ALA A 425 11.30 20.97 -39.29
N THR A 426 11.89 19.78 -39.43
CA THR A 426 11.23 18.57 -39.94
C THR A 426 10.92 17.53 -38.86
N SER A 427 11.33 17.77 -37.62
CA SER A 427 11.10 16.91 -36.46
C SER A 427 10.50 17.70 -35.29
N GLY A 428 9.82 17.02 -34.36
CA GLY A 428 9.18 17.66 -33.20
C GLY A 428 8.00 18.57 -33.56
N LEU A 429 7.19 18.17 -34.56
CA LEU A 429 6.07 18.97 -35.06
C LEU A 429 4.73 18.51 -34.48
N ALA A 430 3.87 19.47 -34.13
CA ALA A 430 2.46 19.29 -33.86
C ALA A 430 1.63 19.91 -35.00
N MET A 431 0.51 19.26 -35.33
CA MET A 431 -0.42 19.77 -36.33
C MET A 431 -1.22 20.92 -35.73
N LEU A 432 -1.33 22.04 -36.45
CA LEU A 432 -2.19 23.15 -36.03
C LEU A 432 -3.67 22.82 -36.30
N PRO A 433 -4.60 23.31 -35.48
CA PRO A 433 -6.02 23.26 -35.80
C PRO A 433 -6.24 23.96 -37.14
N HIS A 434 -6.97 23.33 -38.06
CA HIS A 434 -7.29 23.88 -39.38
C HIS A 434 -8.77 23.66 -39.69
N GLY A 435 -9.37 24.61 -40.40
CA GLY A 435 -10.71 24.45 -40.95
C GLY A 435 -10.74 23.46 -42.12
N PRO A 436 -11.92 22.99 -42.56
CA PRO A 436 -12.05 21.99 -43.61
C PRO A 436 -11.48 22.43 -44.98
N ASP A 437 -11.30 23.74 -45.20
CA ASP A 437 -10.76 24.32 -46.44
C ASP A 437 -9.34 24.89 -46.29
N ASP A 438 -8.73 24.80 -45.10
CA ASP A 438 -7.40 25.35 -44.84
C ASP A 438 -6.29 24.30 -45.08
N PRO A 439 -5.14 24.70 -45.66
CA PRO A 439 -4.02 23.79 -45.82
C PRO A 439 -3.45 23.37 -44.46
N VAL A 440 -3.14 22.08 -44.33
CA VAL A 440 -2.56 21.50 -43.11
C VAL A 440 -1.22 22.19 -42.79
N ALA A 441 -1.17 22.90 -41.67
CA ALA A 441 0.03 23.57 -41.18
C ALA A 441 0.61 22.85 -39.96
N TRP A 442 1.95 22.87 -39.86
CA TRP A 442 2.69 22.23 -38.77
C TRP A 442 3.49 23.29 -37.99
N ALA A 443 3.46 23.22 -36.66
CA ALA A 443 4.25 24.05 -35.75
C ALA A 443 5.16 23.17 -34.89
N CYS A 444 6.23 23.73 -34.32
CA CYS A 444 7.05 22.99 -33.35
C CYS A 444 6.22 22.74 -32.08
N ALA A 445 6.27 21.52 -31.56
CA ALA A 445 5.59 21.13 -30.32
C ALA A 445 6.24 21.70 -29.06
N ASP A 446 7.49 22.17 -29.18
CA ASP A 446 8.30 22.63 -28.06
C ASP A 446 8.50 24.15 -28.08
N ALA A 447 8.48 24.78 -26.90
CA ALA A 447 8.52 26.25 -26.72
C ALA A 447 9.86 26.88 -27.12
N THR A 448 10.84 26.07 -27.54
CA THR A 448 12.17 26.47 -28.01
C THR A 448 12.18 27.01 -29.44
N CYS A 449 11.03 27.05 -30.13
CA CYS A 449 10.92 27.70 -31.43
C CYS A 449 11.18 29.22 -31.29
N PRO A 450 12.23 29.77 -31.94
CA PRO A 450 12.67 31.15 -31.73
C PRO A 450 11.65 32.22 -32.12
N GLN A 451 10.56 31.84 -32.79
CA GLN A 451 9.47 32.73 -33.18
C GLN A 451 8.19 32.60 -32.31
N VAL A 452 8.06 31.53 -31.52
CA VAL A 452 6.90 31.35 -30.61
C VAL A 452 7.09 32.16 -29.32
N GLY A 453 8.33 32.30 -28.83
CA GLY A 453 8.65 33.14 -27.67
C GLY A 453 8.60 34.66 -27.92
N ALA A 454 8.22 35.10 -29.13
CA ALA A 454 8.15 36.52 -29.51
C ALA A 454 6.71 37.04 -29.70
N ARG A 455 5.69 36.24 -29.37
CA ARG A 455 4.27 36.60 -29.47
C ARG A 455 3.58 36.67 -28.13
#